data_AF-A0A973TZC6-F1
#
_entry.id   AF-A0A973TZC6-F1
#
_cell.length_a   1.000
_cell.length_b   1.000
_cell.length_c   1.000
_cell.angle_alpha   90.00
_cell.angle_beta   90.00
_cell.angle_gamma   90.00
#
_symmetry.space_group_name_H-M   'P 1'
#
loop_
_entity.id
_entity.type
_entity.pdbx_description
1 polymer ?
#
loop_
_entity_poly.entity_id
_entity_poly.type
_entity_poly.pdbx_seq_one_letter_code
_entity_poly.pdbx_strand_id
1 'polypeptide(L)'
;VHSPSRRAGDDAVAMAEAAAATRRGEVAVSDREAITWVGRCRPGDLLGMVDGEVVLIEPGDAEVGALACRLVDRMLASGGELVTVLLGRAAPDGVERVLEDHLRVAHPEVELAAYDGGQRDALLIVGVE
;
A
#
# COMPACT_ATOMS: atom_id res chain seq x y z
N VAL A 1 16.55 -15.22 -2.10
CA VAL A 1 17.35 -14.66 -3.21
C VAL A 1 18.71 -15.35 -3.41
N HIS A 2 19.54 -15.49 -2.36
CA HIS A 2 20.84 -16.19 -2.46
C HIS A 2 20.73 -17.72 -2.53
N SER A 3 21.61 -18.36 -3.31
CA SER A 3 21.89 -19.81 -3.19
C SER A 3 23.39 -20.09 -3.36
N PRO A 4 24.04 -20.83 -2.45
CA PRO A 4 25.49 -21.05 -2.48
C PRO A 4 26.01 -21.75 -3.74
N SER A 5 25.14 -22.47 -4.45
CA SER A 5 25.43 -23.19 -5.70
C SER A 5 25.23 -22.35 -6.96
N ARG A 6 24.62 -21.16 -6.86
CA ARG A 6 24.41 -20.21 -7.98
C ARG A 6 25.55 -19.20 -8.06
N ARG A 7 25.75 -18.62 -9.25
CA ARG A 7 26.73 -17.54 -9.42
C ARG A 7 26.17 -16.26 -8.82
N ALA A 8 27.04 -15.43 -8.25
CA ALA A 8 26.65 -14.14 -7.68
C ALA A 8 25.93 -13.22 -8.70
N GLY A 9 26.27 -13.33 -9.99
CA GLY A 9 25.57 -12.59 -11.06
C GLY A 9 24.10 -12.99 -11.21
N ASP A 10 23.78 -14.28 -11.03
CA ASP A 10 22.40 -14.79 -11.11
C ASP A 10 21.60 -14.31 -9.89
N ASP A 11 22.23 -14.25 -8.72
CA ASP A 11 21.62 -13.68 -7.51
C ASP A 11 21.32 -12.19 -7.70
N ALA A 12 22.22 -11.43 -8.34
CA ALA A 12 22.01 -10.01 -8.62
C ALA A 12 20.82 -9.79 -9.57
N VAL A 13 20.66 -10.63 -10.60
CA VAL A 13 19.49 -10.59 -11.49
C VAL A 13 18.21 -10.91 -10.72
N ALA A 14 18.21 -11.98 -9.93
CA ALA A 14 17.04 -12.35 -9.12
C ALA A 14 16.66 -11.27 -8.10
N MET A 15 17.64 -10.59 -7.50
CA MET A 15 17.40 -9.43 -6.62
C MET A 15 16.80 -8.25 -7.37
N ALA A 16 17.30 -7.96 -8.58
CA ALA A 16 16.77 -6.88 -9.41
C ALA A 16 15.34 -7.18 -9.88
N GLU A 17 15.05 -8.43 -10.26
CA GLU A 17 13.71 -8.87 -10.63
C GLU A 17 12.74 -8.78 -9.45
N ALA A 18 13.15 -9.21 -8.26
CA ALA A 18 12.34 -9.07 -7.05
C ALA A 18 12.06 -7.60 -6.73
N ALA A 19 13.08 -6.74 -6.77
CA ALA A 19 12.92 -5.30 -6.56
C ALA A 19 11.96 -4.66 -7.59
N ALA A 20 12.05 -5.08 -8.85
CA ALA A 20 11.17 -4.60 -9.91
C ALA A 20 9.73 -5.12 -9.81
N ALA A 21 9.52 -6.26 -9.14
CA ALA A 21 8.20 -6.83 -8.90
C ALA A 21 7.45 -6.15 -7.74
N THR A 22 8.15 -5.39 -6.90
CA THR A 22 7.53 -4.65 -5.79
C THR A 22 6.55 -3.60 -6.32
N ARG A 23 5.35 -3.58 -5.76
CA ARG A 23 4.29 -2.63 -6.11
C ARG A 23 4.12 -1.63 -4.98
N ARG A 24 3.95 -0.35 -5.33
CA ARG A 24 3.75 0.72 -4.35
C ARG A 24 2.32 1.24 -4.40
N GLY A 25 1.72 1.39 -3.23
CA GLY A 25 0.48 2.11 -3.04
C GLY A 25 0.61 3.18 -1.96
N GLU A 26 -0.36 4.08 -1.91
CA GLU A 26 -0.47 5.06 -0.84
C GLU A 26 -1.93 5.46 -0.58
N VAL A 27 -2.20 5.85 0.67
CA VAL A 27 -3.44 6.50 1.07
C VAL A 27 -3.11 7.94 1.48
N ALA A 28 -3.82 8.91 0.92
CA ALA A 28 -3.60 10.33 1.20
C ALA A 28 -4.91 11.12 1.21
N VAL A 29 -4.87 12.34 1.74
CA VAL A 29 -6.00 13.28 1.67
C VAL A 29 -5.77 14.22 0.50
N SER A 30 -6.76 14.39 -0.37
CA SER A 30 -6.69 15.33 -1.49
C SER A 30 -6.62 16.77 -0.97
N ASP A 31 -5.65 17.55 -1.44
CA ASP A 31 -5.50 18.98 -1.10
C ASP A 31 -6.27 19.89 -2.06
N ARG A 32 -6.68 19.35 -3.21
CA ARG A 32 -7.28 20.10 -4.32
C ARG A 32 -8.38 19.30 -5.01
N GLU A 33 -9.12 20.00 -5.86
CA GLU A 33 -10.08 19.37 -6.77
C GLU A 33 -9.38 18.93 -8.06
N ALA A 34 -9.63 17.70 -8.52
CA ALA A 34 -9.07 17.17 -9.77
C ALA A 34 -9.99 16.12 -10.42
N ILE A 35 -9.85 15.95 -11.74
CA ILE A 35 -10.44 14.81 -12.47
C ILE A 35 -9.40 13.71 -12.53
N THR A 36 -9.77 12.52 -12.05
CA THR A 36 -8.97 11.28 -12.09
C THR A 36 -9.69 10.23 -12.94
N TRP A 37 -9.04 9.09 -13.18
CA TRP A 37 -9.67 7.95 -13.85
C TRP A 37 -10.84 7.35 -13.08
N VAL A 38 -10.84 7.45 -11.75
CA VAL A 38 -11.91 6.96 -10.88
C VAL A 38 -13.09 7.93 -10.85
N GLY A 39 -12.81 9.22 -11.05
CA GLY A 39 -13.80 10.28 -10.98
C GLY A 39 -13.21 11.59 -10.49
N ARG A 40 -14.09 12.54 -10.15
CA ARG A 40 -13.70 13.82 -9.55
C ARG A 40 -13.41 13.62 -8.07
N CYS A 41 -12.21 13.99 -7.61
CA CYS A 41 -11.94 14.19 -6.19
C CYS A 41 -12.06 15.68 -5.83
N ARG A 42 -12.35 15.94 -4.57
CA ARG A 42 -12.44 17.26 -3.94
C ARG A 42 -11.41 17.40 -2.84
N PRO A 43 -11.05 18.63 -2.43
CA PRO A 43 -10.24 18.83 -1.24
C PRO A 43 -10.89 18.14 -0.03
N GLY A 44 -10.10 17.37 0.71
CA GLY A 44 -10.53 16.58 1.87
C GLY A 44 -10.90 15.13 1.56
N ASP A 45 -11.14 14.76 0.30
CA ASP A 45 -11.43 13.35 -0.05
C ASP A 45 -10.22 12.46 0.26
N LEU A 46 -10.48 11.24 0.70
CA LEU A 46 -9.46 10.21 0.86
C LEU A 46 -9.19 9.55 -0.50
N LEU A 47 -7.91 9.42 -0.84
CA LEU A 47 -7.44 8.85 -2.09
C LEU A 47 -6.65 7.58 -1.79
N GLY A 48 -6.96 6.50 -2.51
CA GLY A 48 -6.11 5.32 -2.61
C GLY A 48 -5.43 5.33 -3.97
N MET A 49 -4.10 5.24 -3.97
CA MET A 49 -3.26 5.33 -5.16
C MET A 49 -2.36 4.11 -5.32
N VAL A 50 -2.12 3.70 -6.56
CA VAL A 50 -1.11 2.69 -6.93
C VAL A 50 -0.21 3.31 -7.97
N ASP A 51 1.11 3.27 -7.75
CA ASP A 51 2.12 3.88 -8.63
C ASP A 51 1.83 5.34 -9.01
N GLY A 52 1.25 6.10 -8.07
CA GLY A 52 0.90 7.52 -8.24
C GLY A 52 -0.42 7.77 -8.96
N GLU A 53 -1.13 6.71 -9.40
CA GLU A 53 -2.43 6.81 -10.05
C GLU A 53 -3.55 6.57 -9.04
N VAL A 54 -4.56 7.45 -9.04
CA VAL A 54 -5.74 7.30 -8.17
C VAL A 54 -6.57 6.12 -8.64
N VAL A 55 -6.76 5.14 -7.76
CA VAL A 55 -7.54 3.93 -8.01
C VAL A 55 -8.77 3.81 -7.11
N LEU A 56 -8.85 4.61 -6.05
CA LEU A 56 -9.95 4.69 -5.10
C LEU A 56 -10.16 6.15 -4.65
N ILE A 57 -11.42 6.57 -4.49
CA ILE A 57 -11.80 7.87 -3.91
C ILE A 57 -12.90 7.58 -2.89
N GLU A 58 -12.75 8.12 -1.69
CA GLU A 58 -13.77 8.11 -0.65
C GLU A 58 -13.94 9.52 -0.05
N PRO A 59 -15.13 9.86 0.46
CA PRO A 59 -15.34 11.10 1.20
C PRO A 59 -14.37 11.24 2.39
N GLY A 60 -14.04 12.47 2.77
CA GLY A 60 -13.09 12.76 3.87
C GLY A 60 -13.50 12.28 5.26
N ASP A 61 -14.77 11.96 5.48
CA ASP A 61 -15.31 11.37 6.71
C ASP A 61 -15.37 9.83 6.68
N ALA A 62 -14.92 9.21 5.59
CA ALA A 62 -14.82 7.76 5.51
C ALA A 62 -13.66 7.22 6.37
N GLU A 63 -13.76 5.93 6.72
CA GLU A 63 -12.75 5.24 7.52
C GLU A 63 -11.49 4.95 6.71
N VAL A 64 -10.37 5.54 7.12
CA VAL A 64 -9.06 5.36 6.48
C VAL A 64 -8.66 3.88 6.43
N GLY A 65 -8.92 3.12 7.50
CA GLY A 65 -8.62 1.69 7.55
C GLY A 65 -9.39 0.88 6.50
N ALA A 66 -10.66 1.21 6.26
CA ALA A 66 -11.45 0.53 5.24
C ALA A 66 -10.92 0.82 3.82
N LEU A 67 -10.52 2.06 3.54
CA LEU A 67 -9.87 2.43 2.29
C LEU A 67 -8.52 1.72 2.12
N ALA A 68 -7.72 1.65 3.19
CA ALA A 68 -6.43 0.96 3.19
C ALA A 68 -6.58 -0.54 2.90
N CYS A 69 -7.54 -1.22 3.52
CA CYS A 69 -7.84 -2.64 3.22
C CYS A 69 -8.19 -2.84 1.74
N ARG A 70 -9.09 -2.00 1.19
CA ARG A 70 -9.45 -2.07 -0.23
C ARG A 70 -8.28 -1.80 -1.17
N LEU A 71 -7.38 -0.90 -0.81
CA LEU A 71 -6.17 -0.64 -1.56
C LEU A 71 -5.25 -1.86 -1.56
N VAL A 72 -5.03 -2.45 -0.39
CA VAL A 72 -4.21 -3.66 -0.23
C VAL A 72 -4.80 -4.84 -0.99
N ASP A 73 -6.10 -5.10 -0.89
CA ASP A 73 -6.78 -6.16 -1.66
C ASP A 73 -6.56 -5.99 -3.17
N ARG A 74 -6.63 -4.75 -3.64
CA ARG A 74 -6.39 -4.44 -5.05
C ARG A 74 -4.94 -4.69 -5.47
N MET A 75 -3.98 -4.37 -4.61
CA MET A 75 -2.55 -4.61 -4.88
C MET A 75 -2.22 -6.11 -4.84
N LEU A 76 -2.86 -6.87 -3.94
CA LEU A 76 -2.73 -8.31 -3.80
C LEU A 76 -3.48 -9.11 -4.88
N ALA A 77 -4.39 -8.49 -5.64
CA ALA A 77 -5.10 -9.16 -6.74
C ALA A 77 -4.16 -9.75 -7.81
N SER A 78 -2.93 -9.26 -7.89
CA SER A 78 -1.87 -9.78 -8.78
C SER A 78 -0.87 -10.71 -8.08
N GLY A 79 -1.11 -11.07 -6.83
CA GLY A 79 -0.22 -11.83 -5.95
C GLY A 79 0.53 -10.94 -4.95
N GLY A 80 1.32 -11.59 -4.11
CA GLY A 80 2.15 -10.99 -3.06
C GLY A 80 2.09 -11.84 -1.80
N GLU A 81 3.20 -11.94 -1.09
CA GLU A 81 3.32 -12.69 0.17
C GLU A 81 3.66 -11.78 1.36
N LEU A 82 4.10 -10.54 1.09
CA LEU A 82 4.41 -9.55 2.11
C LEU A 82 3.74 -8.21 1.77
N VAL A 83 3.04 -7.65 2.75
CA VAL A 83 2.54 -6.28 2.76
C VAL A 83 3.35 -5.50 3.79
N THR A 84 4.08 -4.49 3.32
CA THR A 84 4.78 -3.54 4.19
C THR A 84 4.03 -2.21 4.23
N VAL A 85 3.77 -1.68 5.42
CA VAL A 85 3.03 -0.44 5.63
C VAL A 85 3.87 0.55 6.41
N LEU A 86 4.00 1.77 5.89
CA LEU A 86 4.59 2.90 6.59
C LEU A 86 3.48 3.87 6.98
N LEU A 87 3.29 4.08 8.28
CA LEU A 87 2.30 4.98 8.85
C LEU A 87 2.81 6.42 8.79
N GLY A 88 2.03 7.30 8.17
CA GLY A 88 2.28 8.73 8.14
C GLY A 88 1.97 9.42 9.45
N ARG A 89 2.38 10.69 9.60
CA ARG A 89 2.16 11.47 10.84
C ARG A 89 0.70 11.68 11.18
N ALA A 90 -0.17 11.70 10.17
CA ALA A 90 -1.60 11.90 10.32
C ALA A 90 -2.38 10.59 10.18
N ALA A 91 -1.70 9.43 10.15
CA ALA A 91 -2.36 8.14 10.14
C ALA A 91 -3.23 8.00 11.41
N PRO A 92 -4.51 7.58 11.29
CA PRO A 92 -5.33 7.29 12.45
C PRO A 92 -4.75 6.13 13.26
N ASP A 93 -4.84 6.25 14.59
CA ASP A 93 -4.42 5.19 15.51
C ASP A 93 -5.19 3.88 15.22
N GLY A 94 -4.49 2.75 15.22
CA GLY A 94 -5.08 1.43 15.07
C GLY A 94 -5.37 1.02 13.62
N VAL A 95 -5.01 1.83 12.62
CA VAL A 95 -5.14 1.45 11.21
C VAL A 95 -4.35 0.18 10.87
N GLU A 96 -3.20 -0.02 11.50
CA GLU A 96 -2.38 -1.22 11.38
C GLU A 96 -3.10 -2.47 11.91
N ARG A 97 -3.88 -2.32 13.00
CA ARG A 97 -4.70 -3.40 13.55
C ARG A 97 -5.82 -3.78 12.59
N VAL A 98 -6.48 -2.78 11.99
CA VAL A 98 -7.54 -3.01 11.00
C VAL A 98 -6.99 -3.78 9.79
N LEU A 99 -5.82 -3.40 9.30
CA LEU A 99 -5.14 -4.11 8.22
C LEU A 99 -4.75 -5.54 8.62
N GLU A 100 -4.20 -5.73 9.82
CA GLU A 100 -3.81 -7.05 10.34
C GLU A 100 -5.01 -7.99 10.43
N ASP A 101 -6.12 -7.51 10.99
CA ASP A 101 -7.34 -8.29 11.16
C ASP A 101 -8.01 -8.62 9.82
N HIS A 102 -7.98 -7.69 8.86
CA HIS A 102 -8.47 -7.90 7.51
C HIS A 102 -7.65 -8.94 6.75
N LEU A 103 -6.32 -8.78 6.72
CA LEU A 103 -5.42 -9.71 6.02
C LEU A 103 -5.49 -11.12 6.59
N ARG A 104 -5.61 -11.27 7.91
CA ARG A 104 -5.76 -12.60 8.55
C ARG A 104 -6.96 -13.39 8.02
N VAL A 105 -8.01 -12.71 7.55
CA VAL A 105 -9.22 -13.34 7.01
C VAL A 105 -9.17 -13.46 5.49
N ALA A 106 -8.82 -12.37 4.79
CA ALA A 106 -8.88 -12.30 3.33
C ALA A 106 -7.66 -12.93 2.63
N HIS A 107 -6.48 -12.84 3.26
CA HIS A 107 -5.18 -13.22 2.71
C HIS A 107 -4.29 -13.85 3.80
N PRO A 108 -4.69 -14.98 4.41
CA PRO A 108 -3.98 -15.58 5.56
C PRO A 108 -2.53 -16.00 5.25
N GLU A 109 -2.17 -16.12 3.99
CA GLU A 109 -0.81 -16.39 3.50
C GLU A 109 0.10 -15.16 3.47
N VAL A 110 -0.46 -13.95 3.61
CA VAL A 110 0.27 -12.68 3.50
C VAL A 110 0.75 -12.21 4.87
N GLU A 111 2.04 -11.92 4.99
CA GLU A 111 2.63 -11.29 6.16
C GLU A 111 2.41 -9.77 6.13
N LEU A 112 2.09 -9.17 7.28
CA LEU A 112 2.00 -7.72 7.43
C LEU A 112 3.16 -7.21 8.30
N ALA A 113 3.93 -6.27 7.76
CA ALA A 113 4.94 -5.52 8.50
C ALA A 113 4.55 -4.02 8.53
N ALA A 114 4.24 -3.48 9.71
CA ALA A 114 3.84 -2.08 9.87
C ALA A 114 4.89 -1.30 10.67
N TYR A 115 5.22 -0.09 10.22
CA TYR A 115 6.21 0.79 10.84
C TYR A 115 5.73 2.24 10.88
N ASP A 116 6.11 2.97 11.93
CA ASP A 116 5.98 4.42 11.95
C ASP A 116 6.95 5.07 10.97
N GLY A 117 6.44 5.53 9.83
CA GLY A 117 7.24 6.15 8.76
C GLY A 117 7.34 7.67 8.88
N GLY A 118 6.34 8.32 9.49
CA GLY A 118 6.38 9.76 9.79
C GLY A 118 6.33 10.68 8.57
N GLN A 119 5.84 10.19 7.43
CA GLN A 119 5.59 10.98 6.22
C GLN A 119 4.52 12.05 6.48
N ARG A 120 4.63 13.19 5.79
CA ARG A 120 3.71 14.33 5.96
C ARG A 120 2.51 14.26 5.02
N ASP A 121 2.74 13.83 3.79
CA ASP A 121 1.78 13.99 2.70
C ASP A 121 0.98 12.71 2.41
N ALA A 122 1.36 11.59 3.03
CA ALA A 122 0.63 10.32 2.97
C ALA A 122 0.17 9.94 4.37
N LEU A 123 -1.05 9.41 4.47
CA LEU A 123 -1.56 8.73 5.66
C LEU A 123 -0.91 7.35 5.79
N LEU A 124 -0.80 6.62 4.67
CA LEU A 124 -0.10 5.34 4.60
C LEU A 124 0.68 5.23 3.29
N ILE A 125 1.85 4.60 3.34
CA ILE A 125 2.51 4.04 2.15
C ILE A 125 2.50 2.53 2.28
N VAL A 126 2.15 1.84 1.20
CA VAL A 126 2.05 0.39 1.12
C VAL A 126 3.04 -0.13 0.08
N GLY A 127 3.80 -1.15 0.44
CA GLY A 127 4.58 -1.99 -0.46
C GLY A 127 4.00 -3.39 -0.48
N VAL A 128 3.89 -3.99 -1.67
CA VAL A 128 3.54 -5.41 -1.85
C VAL A 128 4.64 -6.10 -2.64
N GLU A 129 5.10 -7.23 -2.13
CA GLU A 129 6.17 -8.07 -2.70
C GLU A 129 5.67 -9.49 -2.98
#